data_AF-A0A7C7CKM0-F1
#
_entry.id   AF-A0A7C7CKM0-F1
#
_cell.length_a   1.000
_cell.length_b   1.000
_cell.length_c   1.000
_cell.angle_alpha   90.00
_cell.angle_beta   90.00
_cell.angle_gamma   90.00
#
_symmetry.space_group_name_H-M   'P 1'
#
loop_
_entity.id
_entity.type
_entity.pdbx_description
1 polymer ?
#
loop_
_entity_poly.entity_id
_entity_poly.type
_entity_poly.pdbx_seq_one_letter_code
_entity_poly.pdbx_strand_id
1 'polypeptide(L)'
;MSTVYTLMMKGTDAAGNESLPTTVHDIEYTRSLDGNWFFQSAIMTVVWTFEGDAGSDGSKGNFAQGIQMGTKISNQEYGRYEIDFSSKPWTLRWTMDKTEMSRISIFEFQDENHLRVVTRESKKPKNWADGEVMMYEYR
;
A
#
# COMPACT_ATOMS: atom_id res chain seq x y z
N MET A 1 0.48 12.94 7.52
CA MET A 1 -0.59 13.96 7.63
C MET A 1 -1.84 13.38 6.98
N SER A 2 -3.02 13.48 7.61
CA SER A 2 -4.28 12.96 7.05
C SER A 2 -5.22 14.13 6.78
N THR A 3 -5.84 14.15 5.60
CA THR A 3 -6.85 15.15 5.24
C THR A 3 -8.22 14.51 5.37
N VAL A 4 -9.09 15.14 6.15
CA VAL A 4 -10.47 14.67 6.37
C VAL A 4 -11.40 15.44 5.44
N TYR A 5 -12.17 14.71 4.63
CA TYR A 5 -13.14 15.27 3.71
C TYR A 5 -14.58 15.01 4.18
N THR A 6 -15.49 15.90 3.78
CA THR A 6 -16.94 15.67 3.85
C THR A 6 -17.48 15.57 2.43
N LEU A 7 -18.21 14.49 2.13
CA LEU A 7 -18.87 14.30 0.82
C LEU A 7 -20.39 14.47 0.99
N MET A 8 -20.96 15.41 0.25
CA MET A 8 -22.42 15.57 0.14
C MET A 8 -22.88 14.99 -1.20
N MET A 9 -23.78 14.01 -1.15
CA MET A 9 -24.35 13.37 -2.33
C MET A 9 -25.80 13.82 -2.53
N LYS A 10 -26.12 14.24 -3.75
CA LYS A 10 -27.49 14.48 -4.22
C LYS A 10 -27.70 13.64 -5.49
N GLY A 11 -28.77 12.87 -5.51
CA GLY A 11 -29.19 12.07 -6.67
C GLY A 11 -30.60 12.46 -7.10
N THR A 12 -30.94 12.09 -8.31
CA THR A 12 -32.32 12.18 -8.82
C THR A 12 -32.67 10.79 -9.34
N ASP A 13 -33.83 10.26 -8.95
CA ASP A 13 -34.28 8.96 -9.46
C ASP A 13 -34.67 9.06 -10.95
N ALA A 14 -34.89 7.92 -11.61
CA ALA A 14 -35.29 7.88 -13.02
C ALA A 14 -36.64 8.57 -13.30
N ALA A 15 -37.43 8.87 -12.26
CA ALA A 15 -38.71 9.56 -12.33
C ALA A 15 -38.60 11.08 -12.06
N GLY A 16 -37.40 11.60 -11.78
CA GLY A 16 -37.17 13.03 -11.54
C GLY A 16 -37.32 13.47 -10.09
N ASN A 17 -37.48 12.56 -9.13
CA ASN A 17 -37.55 12.92 -7.71
C ASN A 17 -36.14 13.11 -7.14
N GLU A 18 -35.93 14.22 -6.42
CA GLU A 18 -34.67 14.45 -5.70
C GLU A 18 -34.52 13.46 -4.54
N SER A 19 -33.36 12.83 -4.44
CA SER A 19 -33.00 12.01 -3.29
C SER A 19 -32.74 12.92 -2.08
N LEU A 20 -33.03 12.41 -0.87
CA LEU A 20 -32.59 13.08 0.35
C LEU A 20 -31.06 13.26 0.32
N PRO A 21 -30.54 14.45 0.67
CA PRO A 21 -29.10 14.67 0.73
C PRO A 21 -28.47 13.75 1.78
N THR A 22 -27.49 12.96 1.36
CA THR A 22 -26.70 12.12 2.27
C THR A 22 -25.35 12.77 2.49
N THR A 23 -24.95 12.89 3.75
CA THR A 23 -23.62 13.41 4.13
C THR A 23 -22.78 12.28 4.68
N VAL A 24 -21.58 12.11 4.12
CA VAL A 24 -20.56 11.19 4.62
C VAL A 24 -19.49 12.02 5.31
N HIS A 25 -19.26 11.72 6.58
CA HIS A 25 -18.22 12.33 7.41
C HIS A 25 -16.99 11.43 7.49
N ASP A 26 -15.86 11.99 7.92
CA ASP A 26 -14.63 11.26 8.25
C ASP A 26 -14.01 10.47 7.09
N ILE A 27 -14.08 11.00 5.87
CA ILE A 27 -13.41 10.42 4.71
C ILE A 27 -11.91 10.68 4.86
N GLU A 28 -11.16 9.63 5.17
CA GLU A 28 -9.70 9.66 5.19
C GLU A 28 -9.13 9.35 3.82
N TYR A 29 -8.36 10.30 3.26
CA TYR A 29 -7.55 10.04 2.07
C TYR A 29 -6.26 9.33 2.45
N THR A 30 -5.99 8.21 1.77
CA THR A 30 -4.72 7.48 1.86
C THR A 30 -4.09 7.45 0.47
N ARG A 31 -2.79 7.80 0.36
CA ARG A 31 -2.11 7.75 -0.94
C ARG A 31 -1.98 6.31 -1.44
N SER A 32 -1.97 6.15 -2.75
CA SER A 32 -1.61 4.87 -3.39
C SER A 32 -0.15 4.50 -3.10
N LEU A 33 0.13 3.20 -3.04
CA LEU A 33 1.51 2.68 -3.02
C LEU A 33 2.19 2.74 -4.39
N ASP A 34 1.49 3.10 -5.46
CA ASP A 34 2.01 3.10 -6.82
C ASP A 34 3.37 3.82 -6.96
N GLY A 35 4.31 3.14 -7.62
CA GLY A 35 5.67 3.59 -7.83
C GLY A 35 6.71 2.84 -6.99
N ASN A 36 7.89 3.44 -6.84
CA ASN A 36 9.05 2.79 -6.26
C ASN A 36 9.32 3.26 -4.82
N TRP A 37 9.56 2.30 -3.95
CA TRP A 37 9.83 2.47 -2.54
C TRP A 37 11.19 1.86 -2.20
N PHE A 38 12.08 2.65 -1.63
CA PHE A 38 13.48 2.31 -1.42
C PHE A 38 13.77 2.14 0.06
N PHE A 39 14.19 0.95 0.45
CA PHE A 39 14.73 0.68 1.78
C PHE A 39 16.25 0.55 1.70
N GLN A 40 16.95 1.52 2.29
CA GLN A 40 18.40 1.50 2.38
C GLN A 40 18.84 0.73 3.64
N SER A 41 19.30 -0.51 3.43
CA SER A 41 20.01 -1.26 4.47
C SER A 41 21.47 -0.81 4.56
N ALA A 42 22.22 -1.39 5.50
CA ALA A 42 23.65 -1.11 5.64
C ALA A 42 24.51 -1.53 4.43
N ILE A 43 24.03 -2.47 3.60
CA ILE A 43 24.83 -3.11 2.54
C ILE A 43 24.24 -2.87 1.15
N MET A 44 22.92 -2.73 1.04
CA MET A 44 22.22 -2.60 -0.25
C MET A 44 20.93 -1.80 -0.11
N THR A 45 20.41 -1.33 -1.23
CA THR A 45 19.07 -0.72 -1.29
C THR A 45 18.09 -1.69 -1.93
N VAL A 46 17.10 -2.12 -1.15
CA VAL A 46 15.97 -2.92 -1.63
C VAL A 46 14.93 -1.98 -2.21
N VAL A 47 14.36 -2.35 -3.36
CA VAL A 47 13.32 -1.58 -4.02
C VAL A 47 12.07 -2.42 -4.11
N TRP A 48 10.97 -1.89 -3.61
CA TRP A 48 9.61 -2.38 -3.83
C TRP A 48 8.93 -1.51 -4.87
N THR A 49 8.38 -2.13 -5.90
CA THR A 49 7.62 -1.45 -6.95
C THR A 49 6.18 -1.94 -6.90
N PHE A 50 5.23 -1.01 -6.83
CA PHE A 50 3.81 -1.30 -6.88
C PHE A 50 3.19 -0.65 -8.13
N GLU A 51 2.29 -1.40 -8.75
CA GLU A 51 1.45 -0.91 -9.85
C GLU A 51 0.04 -1.47 -9.67
N GLY A 52 -0.88 -0.61 -9.25
CA GLY A 52 -2.28 -0.96 -9.02
C GLY A 52 -2.99 -1.43 -10.28
N ASP A 53 -3.88 -2.41 -10.11
CA ASP A 53 -4.70 -2.88 -11.23
C ASP A 53 -5.59 -1.75 -11.75
N ALA A 54 -5.76 -1.68 -13.07
CA ALA A 54 -6.65 -0.72 -13.70
C ALA A 54 -8.09 -0.84 -13.15
N GLY A 55 -8.65 0.26 -12.65
CA GLY A 55 -10.00 0.29 -12.07
C GLY A 55 -10.09 -0.30 -10.66
N SER A 56 -8.96 -0.67 -10.03
CA SER A 56 -8.94 -0.98 -8.59
C SER A 56 -8.92 0.31 -7.76
N ASP A 57 -9.26 0.16 -6.49
CA ASP A 57 -9.12 1.18 -5.44
C ASP A 57 -7.66 1.29 -4.92
N GLY A 58 -6.69 0.72 -5.63
CA GLY A 58 -5.28 0.65 -5.22
C GLY A 58 -4.97 -0.45 -4.22
N SER A 59 -5.97 -1.26 -3.80
CA SER A 59 -5.78 -2.35 -2.84
C SER A 59 -5.10 -3.58 -3.43
N LYS A 60 -4.94 -3.68 -4.75
CA LYS A 60 -4.35 -4.84 -5.41
C LYS A 60 -3.65 -4.45 -6.70
N GLY A 61 -2.63 -5.22 -7.07
CA GLY A 61 -1.86 -4.94 -8.28
C GLY A 61 -0.63 -5.80 -8.44
N ASN A 62 0.21 -5.39 -9.38
CA ASN A 62 1.53 -5.98 -9.60
C ASN A 62 2.49 -5.50 -8.52
N PHE A 63 3.34 -6.43 -8.09
CA PHE A 63 4.42 -6.19 -7.15
C PHE A 63 5.73 -6.61 -7.79
N ALA A 64 6.79 -5.86 -7.56
CA ALA A 64 8.15 -6.32 -7.82
C ALA A 64 9.08 -5.97 -6.67
N GLN A 65 10.01 -6.86 -6.37
CA GLN A 65 11.13 -6.60 -5.46
C GLN A 65 12.44 -6.74 -6.22
N GLY A 66 13.29 -5.72 -6.14
CA GLY A 66 14.62 -5.73 -6.73
C GLY A 66 15.66 -5.07 -5.83
N ILE A 67 16.89 -4.99 -6.34
CA ILE A 67 18.02 -4.33 -5.67
C ILE A 67 18.52 -3.18 -6.55
N GLN A 68 18.63 -1.98 -5.99
CA GLN A 68 19.23 -0.86 -6.68
C GLN A 68 20.75 -1.02 -6.78
N MET A 69 21.27 -0.97 -8.00
CA MET A 69 22.69 -0.95 -8.33
C MET A 69 23.00 0.31 -9.16
N GLY A 70 23.63 1.30 -8.52
CA GLY A 70 23.82 2.62 -9.14
C GLY A 70 22.46 3.28 -9.44
N THR A 71 22.19 3.54 -10.72
CA THR A 71 20.93 4.15 -11.20
C THR A 71 19.91 3.14 -11.73
N LYS A 72 20.20 1.83 -11.65
CA LYS A 72 19.32 0.77 -12.19
C LYS A 72 18.79 -0.12 -11.07
N ILE A 73 17.61 -0.67 -11.26
CA ILE A 73 17.04 -1.72 -10.40
C ILE A 73 17.34 -3.07 -11.07
N SER A 74 18.04 -3.94 -10.36
CA SER A 74 18.48 -5.27 -10.81
C SER A 74 17.76 -6.37 -10.03
N ASN A 75 17.86 -7.61 -10.51
CA ASN A 75 17.34 -8.81 -9.83
C ASN A 75 15.87 -8.67 -9.42
N GLN A 76 15.05 -8.07 -10.29
CA GLN A 76 13.63 -7.93 -10.02
C GLN A 76 12.94 -9.29 -10.06
N GLU A 77 12.34 -9.66 -8.95
CA GLU A 77 11.35 -10.72 -8.84
C GLU A 77 9.96 -10.08 -8.83
N TYR A 78 9.04 -10.65 -9.61
CA TYR A 78 7.70 -10.13 -9.82
C TYR A 78 6.67 -11.00 -9.10
N GLY A 79 5.55 -10.38 -8.78
CA GLY A 79 4.47 -10.97 -8.03
C GLY A 79 3.22 -10.10 -8.03
N ARG A 80 2.36 -10.40 -7.07
CA ARG A 80 1.08 -9.72 -6.85
C ARG A 80 1.00 -9.25 -5.41
N TYR A 81 0.33 -8.12 -5.19
CA TYR A 81 0.02 -7.63 -3.85
C TYR A 81 -1.47 -7.44 -3.63
N GLU A 82 -1.85 -7.48 -2.35
CA GLU A 82 -3.17 -7.16 -1.83
C GLU A 82 -3.03 -6.39 -0.50
N ILE A 83 -3.87 -5.38 -0.30
CA ILE A 83 -3.91 -4.52 0.88
C ILE A 83 -5.27 -4.65 1.55
N ASP A 84 -5.23 -4.82 2.86
CA ASP A 84 -6.38 -4.69 3.74
C ASP A 84 -6.30 -3.36 4.50
N PHE A 85 -7.16 -2.41 4.09
CA PHE A 85 -7.28 -1.08 4.67
C PHE A 85 -8.22 -1.01 5.88
N SER A 86 -8.75 -2.13 6.39
CA SER A 86 -9.79 -2.16 7.45
C SER A 86 -9.36 -1.56 8.79
N SER A 87 -8.08 -1.66 9.15
CA SER A 87 -7.55 -1.14 10.42
C SER A 87 -6.06 -0.81 10.31
N LYS A 88 -5.65 0.31 10.93
CA LYS A 88 -4.24 0.70 11.04
C LYS A 88 -3.55 -0.07 12.19
N PRO A 89 -2.27 -0.45 12.05
CA PRO A 89 -1.49 -0.40 10.80
C PRO A 89 -2.06 -1.39 9.78
N TRP A 90 -2.13 -0.95 8.52
CA TRP A 90 -2.76 -1.70 7.44
C TRP A 90 -1.97 -2.95 7.11
N THR A 91 -2.63 -3.93 6.49
CA THR A 91 -1.98 -5.20 6.14
C THR A 91 -1.66 -5.23 4.66
N LEU A 92 -0.42 -5.55 4.31
CA LEU A 92 0.03 -5.80 2.95
C LEU A 92 0.39 -7.27 2.83
N ARG A 93 -0.20 -7.96 1.86
CA ARG A 93 0.16 -9.32 1.45
C ARG A 93 0.78 -9.23 0.07
N TRP A 94 1.86 -9.97 -0.14
CA TRP A 94 2.40 -10.12 -1.48
C TRP A 94 2.88 -11.55 -1.68
N THR A 95 2.81 -12.00 -2.93
CA THR A 95 3.21 -13.33 -3.35
C THR A 95 4.01 -13.21 -4.65
N MET A 96 5.18 -13.84 -4.69
CA MET A 96 6.04 -13.86 -5.87
C MET A 96 5.59 -14.94 -6.86
N ASP A 97 5.60 -14.62 -8.15
CA ASP A 97 5.09 -15.52 -9.20
C ASP A 97 5.99 -16.75 -9.40
N LYS A 98 7.31 -16.57 -9.29
CA LYS A 98 8.29 -17.63 -9.59
C LYS A 98 8.52 -18.58 -8.43
N THR A 99 8.61 -18.04 -7.22
CA THR A 99 8.94 -18.81 -6.02
C THR A 99 7.71 -19.22 -5.21
N GLU A 100 6.53 -18.68 -5.56
CA GLU A 100 5.30 -18.78 -4.78
C GLU A 100 5.48 -18.30 -3.32
N MET A 101 6.57 -17.58 -3.05
CA MET A 101 6.86 -17.05 -1.73
C MET A 101 5.82 -15.99 -1.39
N SER A 102 5.08 -16.24 -0.31
CA SER A 102 4.16 -15.26 0.25
C SER A 102 4.72 -14.66 1.54
N ARG A 103 4.45 -13.37 1.76
CA ARG A 103 4.75 -12.64 2.99
C ARG A 103 3.56 -11.80 3.41
N ILE A 104 3.48 -11.54 4.70
CA ILE A 104 2.49 -10.65 5.30
C ILE A 104 3.22 -9.54 6.04
N SER A 105 2.87 -8.31 5.72
CA SER A 105 3.42 -7.11 6.33
C SER A 105 2.31 -6.32 7.03
N ILE A 106 2.68 -5.61 8.09
CA ILE A 106 1.92 -4.43 8.53
C ILE A 106 2.66 -3.18 8.08
N PHE A 107 1.93 -2.14 7.70
CA PHE A 107 2.53 -0.89 7.27
C PHE A 107 1.71 0.34 7.66
N GLU A 108 2.39 1.48 7.65
CA GLU A 108 1.79 2.80 7.84
C GLU A 108 2.62 3.88 7.13
N PHE A 109 1.94 4.80 6.45
CA PHE A 109 2.57 6.02 5.95
C PHE A 109 2.90 6.95 7.13
N GLN A 110 4.18 7.28 7.31
CA GLN A 110 4.58 8.32 8.26
C GLN A 110 4.28 9.71 7.68
N ASP A 111 4.48 9.85 6.37
CA ASP A 111 4.08 10.99 5.54
C ASP A 111 3.89 10.54 4.09
N GLU A 112 3.82 11.47 3.14
CA GLU A 112 3.60 11.16 1.72
C GLU A 112 4.73 10.34 1.09
N ASN A 113 5.96 10.43 1.59
CA ASN A 113 7.13 9.80 1.00
C ASN A 113 7.79 8.75 1.90
N HIS A 114 7.33 8.56 3.14
CA HIS A 114 7.92 7.58 4.05
C HIS A 114 6.92 6.53 4.49
N LEU A 115 7.30 5.26 4.31
CA LEU A 115 6.51 4.08 4.59
C LEU A 115 7.21 3.22 5.64
N ARG A 116 6.57 3.04 6.79
CA ARG A 116 7.03 2.15 7.86
C ARG A 116 6.46 0.76 7.63
N VAL A 117 7.29 -0.28 7.63
CA VAL A 117 6.88 -1.66 7.35
C VAL A 117 7.50 -2.64 8.36
N VAL A 118 6.74 -3.66 8.74
CA VAL A 118 7.26 -4.87 9.40
C VAL A 118 6.70 -6.08 8.65
N THR A 119 7.57 -7.02 8.27
CA THR A 119 7.22 -8.18 7.42
C THR A 119 7.49 -9.49 8.15
N ARG A 120 6.62 -10.48 7.95
CA ARG A 120 6.79 -11.87 8.40
C ARG A 120 6.41 -12.87 7.31
N GLU A 121 6.91 -14.10 7.45
CA GLU A 121 6.69 -15.15 6.45
C GLU A 121 5.25 -15.67 6.41
N SER A 122 4.72 -16.15 7.53
CA SER A 122 3.45 -16.91 7.51
C SER A 122 2.37 -16.34 8.43
N LYS A 123 2.72 -15.41 9.32
CA LYS A 123 1.80 -14.85 10.32
C LYS A 123 1.84 -13.34 10.30
N LYS A 124 0.66 -12.72 10.16
CA LYS A 124 0.49 -11.26 10.28
C LYS A 124 1.18 -10.75 11.56
N PRO A 125 2.12 -9.78 11.46
CA PRO A 125 2.65 -9.10 12.63
C PRO A 125 1.52 -8.42 13.41
N LYS A 126 1.51 -8.52 14.74
CA LYS A 126 0.50 -7.89 15.59
C LYS A 126 0.81 -6.43 15.86
N ASN A 127 2.10 -6.07 15.89
CA ASN A 127 2.57 -4.73 16.19
C ASN A 127 4.01 -4.54 15.67
N TRP A 128 4.55 -3.34 15.88
CA TRP A 128 5.88 -2.96 15.41
C TRP A 128 7.05 -3.69 16.07
N ALA A 129 6.83 -4.38 17.20
CA ALA A 129 7.87 -5.16 17.89
C ALA A 129 7.94 -6.61 17.38
N ASP A 130 7.06 -7.02 16.47
CA ASP A 130 7.04 -8.36 15.91
C ASP A 130 8.09 -8.60 14.80
N GLY A 131 8.96 -7.64 14.51
CA GLY A 131 10.04 -7.85 13.53
C GLY A 131 10.92 -6.63 13.39
N GLU A 132 11.85 -6.71 12.44
CA GLU A 132 12.65 -5.55 12.05
C GLU A 132 11.74 -4.52 11.38
N VAL A 133 11.84 -3.27 11.84
CA VAL A 133 11.13 -2.14 11.25
C VAL A 133 11.95 -1.62 10.07
N MET A 134 11.37 -1.69 8.88
CA MET A 134 11.95 -1.17 7.65
C MET A 134 11.29 0.18 7.32
N MET A 135 12.11 1.17 7.01
CA MET A 135 11.67 2.50 6.60
C MET A 135 11.95 2.69 5.11
N TYR A 136 10.90 2.60 4.31
CA TYR A 136 10.98 2.81 2.87
C TYR A 136 10.72 4.28 2.53
N GLU A 137 11.43 4.77 1.52
CA GLU A 137 11.29 6.13 0.99
C GLU A 137 10.80 6.08 -0.46
N TYR A 138 9.81 6.89 -0.81
CA TYR A 138 9.29 7.03 -2.17
C TYR A 138 10.24 7.88 -3.02
N ARG A 139 10.62 7.39 -4.21
CA ARG A 139 11.46 8.14 -5.17
C ARG A 139 11.10 7.87 -6.62
#